data_AF-A0AAE2XVM8-F1
#
_entry.id   AF-A0AAE2XVM8-F1
#
_cell.length_a   1.000
_cell.length_b   1.000
_cell.length_c   1.000
_cell.angle_alpha   90.00
_cell.angle_beta   90.00
_cell.angle_gamma   90.00
#
_symmetry.space_group_name_H-M   'P 1'
#
loop_
_entity.id
_entity.type
_entity.pdbx_description
1 polymer ?
#
loop_
_entity_poly.entity_id
_entity_poly.type
_entity_poly.pdbx_seq_one_letter_code
_entity_poly.pdbx_strand_id
1 'polypeptide(L)'
;METLDSLINCGLTEKEAELYLCVLGSKKGGMSAREICNVLDFSRQMTYRLLGELIQKGFIIQTLERPRKYRAINPLDVLDSLINVKRQQITQLEKIKPNLEKLLSCIENYEIENPEFRLIHHRQNIYSAMADMVLRARKRVDLLTDENGLYLCSLFGLTDIFNQISENDVYVRLLTKITPKNSGIVERINPKIRVKHGFHPDQNILIVDEKRSLTFIKIDDVRKMKSKADSAFFTTSNTFIAYQGKIFNYFWENALDAKTRLAEVKLGEEYQIQPLIGERNLIKKMAEFLKDSKDETLAFFSVKYLSTYALRFLNFITEENIPGEIIYLLLPPNYYETELMERILDLKINIRQIDTPNKWYLPEDHPLPRMVVYDANTAVVMLEDLPDSPALDAGFWTTHKKYVSKLREKFLEVWKHSKPLT
;
A
#
# COMPACT_ATOMS: atom_id res chain seq x y z
N MET A 1 18.79 -8.25 -57.85
CA MET A 1 18.23 -8.90 -56.64
C MET A 1 17.29 -7.90 -55.95
N GLU A 2 16.34 -7.32 -56.70
CA GLU A 2 15.65 -6.08 -56.24
C GLU A 2 14.17 -5.96 -56.68
N THR A 3 13.75 -6.54 -57.81
CA THR A 3 12.38 -6.35 -58.33
C THR A 3 11.34 -7.31 -57.75
N LEU A 4 11.72 -8.55 -57.45
CA LEU A 4 10.82 -9.55 -56.86
C LEU A 4 10.49 -9.19 -55.40
N ASP A 5 11.50 -8.83 -54.62
CA ASP A 5 11.36 -8.38 -53.24
C ASP A 5 10.49 -7.12 -53.14
N SER A 6 10.62 -6.20 -54.09
CA SER A 6 9.78 -5.00 -54.17
C SER A 6 8.31 -5.35 -54.37
N LEU A 7 7.99 -6.34 -55.23
CA LEU A 7 6.62 -6.81 -55.45
C LEU A 7 6.07 -7.58 -54.24
N ILE A 8 6.92 -8.34 -53.55
CA ILE A 8 6.56 -9.01 -52.30
C ILE A 8 6.20 -7.98 -51.22
N ASN A 9 6.99 -6.90 -51.10
CA ASN A 9 6.70 -5.78 -50.21
C ASN A 9 5.39 -5.03 -50.58
N CYS A 10 4.92 -5.17 -51.81
CA CYS A 10 3.62 -4.64 -52.26
C CYS A 10 2.44 -5.58 -51.94
N GLY A 11 2.68 -6.69 -51.23
CA GLY A 11 1.65 -7.62 -50.79
C GLY A 11 1.42 -8.82 -51.71
N LEU A 12 2.37 -9.12 -52.61
CA LEU A 12 2.38 -10.36 -53.38
C LEU A 12 3.15 -11.47 -52.66
N THR A 13 2.74 -12.72 -52.87
CA THR A 13 3.59 -13.87 -52.54
C THR A 13 4.64 -14.07 -53.61
N GLU A 14 5.72 -14.79 -53.31
CA GLU A 14 6.81 -15.07 -54.26
C GLU A 14 6.28 -15.63 -55.60
N LYS A 15 5.37 -16.60 -55.54
CA LYS A 15 4.79 -17.23 -56.74
C LYS A 15 3.78 -16.34 -57.48
N GLU A 16 3.12 -15.42 -56.78
CA GLU A 16 2.29 -14.38 -57.41
C GLU A 16 3.16 -13.36 -58.14
N ALA A 17 4.29 -12.96 -57.54
CA ALA A 17 5.22 -12.03 -58.14
C ALA A 17 5.90 -12.64 -59.39
N GLU A 18 6.30 -13.91 -59.34
CA GLU A 18 6.79 -14.66 -60.51
C GLU A 18 5.76 -14.71 -61.64
N LEU A 19 4.50 -15.03 -61.31
CA LEU A 19 3.42 -15.08 -62.29
C LEU A 19 3.15 -13.69 -62.90
N TYR A 20 3.09 -12.66 -62.06
CA TYR A 20 2.88 -11.29 -62.49
C TYR A 20 3.99 -10.81 -63.44
N LEU A 21 5.26 -11.07 -63.11
CA LEU A 21 6.41 -10.74 -63.96
C LEU A 21 6.37 -11.46 -65.31
N CYS A 22 5.95 -12.73 -65.32
CA CYS A 22 5.76 -13.50 -66.56
C CYS A 22 4.71 -12.86 -67.47
N VAL A 23 3.55 -12.48 -66.91
CA VAL A 23 2.49 -11.81 -67.67
C VAL A 23 2.90 -10.40 -68.11
N LEU A 24 3.66 -9.67 -67.28
CA LEU A 24 4.18 -8.34 -67.58
C LEU A 24 5.20 -8.36 -68.72
N GLY A 25 6.04 -9.40 -68.80
CA GLY A 25 7.02 -9.59 -69.88
C GLY A 25 6.41 -9.97 -71.25
N SER A 26 5.10 -10.21 -71.33
CA SER A 26 4.44 -10.61 -72.57
C SER A 26 4.31 -9.46 -73.57
N LYS A 27 5.03 -9.56 -74.69
CA LYS A 27 4.97 -8.61 -75.81
C LYS A 27 3.67 -8.71 -76.64
N LYS A 28 2.77 -9.66 -76.36
CA LYS A 28 1.62 -10.04 -77.22
C LYS A 28 0.24 -9.63 -76.66
N GLY A 29 0.17 -8.57 -75.86
CA GLY A 29 -1.11 -8.00 -75.40
C GLY A 29 -1.88 -8.82 -74.35
N GLY A 30 -1.27 -9.90 -73.84
CA GLY A 30 -1.77 -10.77 -72.77
C GLY A 30 -1.30 -12.24 -72.93
N MET A 31 -1.45 -13.06 -71.90
CA MET A 31 -1.16 -14.50 -71.94
C MET A 31 -2.38 -15.32 -71.50
N SER A 32 -2.61 -16.46 -72.15
CA SER A 32 -3.61 -17.44 -71.70
C SER A 32 -3.08 -18.24 -70.51
N ALA A 33 -4.00 -18.77 -69.69
CA ALA A 33 -3.61 -19.61 -68.53
C ALA A 33 -2.74 -20.82 -68.95
N ARG A 34 -2.96 -21.37 -70.16
CA ARG A 34 -2.17 -22.48 -70.70
C ARG A 34 -0.73 -22.05 -71.02
N GLU A 35 -0.54 -20.87 -71.60
CA GLU A 35 0.79 -20.32 -71.87
C GLU A 35 1.53 -20.04 -70.56
N ILE A 36 0.84 -19.50 -69.55
CA ILE A 36 1.43 -19.24 -68.22
C ILE A 36 1.86 -20.55 -67.54
N CYS A 37 1.02 -21.58 -67.55
CA CYS A 37 1.37 -22.90 -66.99
C CYS A 37 2.63 -23.46 -67.66
N ASN A 38 2.73 -23.35 -68.99
CA ASN A 38 3.85 -23.90 -69.75
C ASN A 38 5.16 -23.13 -69.52
N VAL A 39 5.10 -21.81 -69.30
CA VAL A 39 6.29 -20.98 -69.09
C VAL A 39 6.84 -21.10 -67.67
N LEU A 40 5.96 -21.20 -66.67
CA LEU A 40 6.34 -21.24 -65.25
C LEU A 40 6.37 -22.65 -64.65
N ASP A 41 6.05 -23.67 -65.44
CA ASP A 41 5.87 -25.07 -64.99
C ASP A 41 4.90 -25.20 -63.80
N PHE A 42 3.87 -24.35 -63.77
CA PHE A 42 2.83 -24.36 -62.73
C PHE A 42 1.68 -25.30 -63.12
N SER A 43 1.10 -25.97 -62.11
CA SER A 43 -0.11 -26.75 -62.33
C SER A 43 -1.28 -25.85 -62.76
N ARG A 44 -2.21 -26.38 -63.55
CA ARG A 44 -3.39 -25.62 -64.01
C ARG A 44 -4.20 -25.06 -62.85
N GLN A 45 -4.46 -25.89 -61.83
CA GLN A 45 -5.22 -25.48 -60.65
C GLN A 45 -4.57 -24.31 -59.92
N MET A 46 -3.24 -24.39 -59.73
CA MET A 46 -2.48 -23.33 -59.07
C MET A 46 -2.46 -22.04 -59.88
N THR A 47 -2.27 -22.12 -61.19
CA THR A 47 -2.25 -20.96 -62.09
C THR A 47 -3.57 -20.20 -62.03
N TYR A 48 -4.72 -20.89 -62.10
CA TYR A 48 -6.02 -20.22 -61.99
C TYR A 48 -6.25 -19.58 -60.62
N ARG A 49 -5.79 -20.22 -59.53
CA ARG A 49 -5.86 -19.63 -58.17
C ARG A 49 -5.05 -18.34 -58.09
N LEU A 50 -3.78 -18.38 -58.49
CA LEU A 50 -2.89 -17.21 -58.44
C LEU A 50 -3.37 -16.07 -59.35
N LEU A 51 -3.93 -16.38 -60.52
CA LEU A 51 -4.56 -15.38 -61.38
C LEU A 51 -5.78 -14.73 -60.72
N GLY A 52 -6.59 -15.49 -59.98
CA GLY A 52 -7.70 -14.95 -59.19
C GLY A 52 -7.23 -13.97 -58.12
N GLU A 53 -6.21 -14.36 -57.34
CA GLU A 53 -5.62 -13.50 -56.31
C GLU A 53 -5.03 -12.22 -56.91
N LEU A 54 -4.30 -12.32 -58.02
CA LEU A 54 -3.70 -11.16 -58.71
C LEU A 54 -4.76 -10.23 -59.32
N ILE A 55 -5.92 -10.76 -59.73
CA ILE A 55 -7.05 -9.93 -60.17
C ILE A 55 -7.68 -9.19 -58.97
N GLN A 56 -7.89 -9.88 -57.84
CA GLN A 56 -8.44 -9.25 -56.63
C GLN A 56 -7.51 -8.15 -56.09
N LYS A 57 -6.20 -8.37 -56.16
CA LYS A 57 -5.18 -7.39 -55.77
C LYS A 57 -4.97 -6.29 -56.82
N GLY A 58 -5.59 -6.39 -58.00
CA GLY A 58 -5.51 -5.38 -59.04
C GLY A 58 -4.20 -5.36 -59.82
N PHE A 59 -3.42 -6.45 -59.80
CA PHE A 59 -2.17 -6.57 -60.55
C PHE A 59 -2.39 -7.10 -61.98
N ILE A 60 -3.47 -7.84 -62.21
CA ILE A 60 -3.81 -8.41 -63.52
C ILE A 60 -5.26 -8.14 -63.86
N ILE A 61 -5.56 -7.94 -65.14
CA ILE A 61 -6.91 -7.93 -65.70
C ILE A 61 -7.13 -9.13 -66.62
N GLN A 62 -8.36 -9.64 -66.62
CA GLN A 62 -8.80 -10.69 -67.52
C GLN A 62 -9.53 -10.07 -68.73
N THR A 63 -9.17 -10.50 -69.94
CA THR A 63 -9.88 -10.12 -71.16
C THR A 63 -11.04 -11.07 -71.45
N LEU A 64 -12.01 -10.60 -72.22
CA LEU A 64 -13.19 -11.38 -72.65
C LEU A 64 -12.92 -12.24 -73.90
N GLU A 65 -11.67 -12.30 -74.38
CA GLU A 65 -11.28 -13.11 -75.54
C GLU A 65 -11.46 -14.61 -75.26
N ARG A 66 -11.59 -15.41 -76.33
CA ARG A 66 -11.61 -16.88 -76.27
C ARG A 66 -10.41 -17.43 -77.05
N PRO A 67 -9.46 -18.14 -76.40
CA PRO A 67 -9.37 -18.40 -74.97
C PRO A 67 -9.10 -17.11 -74.15
N ARG A 68 -9.50 -17.10 -72.88
CA ARG A 68 -9.31 -15.97 -71.96
C ARG A 68 -7.82 -15.64 -71.83
N LYS A 69 -7.48 -14.36 -71.96
CA LYS A 69 -6.12 -13.86 -71.72
C LYS A 69 -6.08 -12.98 -70.49
N TYR A 70 -4.88 -12.89 -69.92
CA TYR A 70 -4.57 -12.12 -68.74
C TYR A 70 -3.50 -11.10 -69.10
N ARG A 71 -3.68 -9.86 -68.66
CA ARG A 71 -2.75 -8.76 -68.91
C ARG A 71 -2.34 -8.16 -67.57
N ALA A 72 -1.05 -7.95 -67.39
CA ALA A 72 -0.52 -7.24 -66.23
C ALA A 72 -0.88 -5.76 -66.33
N ILE A 73 -1.30 -5.18 -65.21
CA ILE A 73 -1.39 -3.73 -65.04
C ILE A 73 0.02 -3.20 -64.79
N ASN A 74 0.34 -2.00 -65.27
CA ASN A 74 1.64 -1.37 -65.05
C ASN A 74 1.92 -1.27 -63.53
N PRO A 75 3.09 -1.74 -63.04
CA PRO A 75 3.38 -1.73 -61.61
C PRO A 75 3.32 -0.33 -60.99
N LEU A 76 3.62 0.73 -61.74
CA LEU A 76 3.50 2.11 -61.25
C LEU A 76 2.05 2.49 -60.98
N ASP A 77 1.12 2.14 -61.87
CA ASP A 77 -0.31 2.41 -61.70
C ASP A 77 -0.90 1.62 -60.52
N VAL A 78 -0.42 0.38 -60.32
CA VAL A 78 -0.81 -0.45 -59.17
C VAL A 78 -0.31 0.17 -57.87
N LEU A 79 0.94 0.64 -57.85
CA LEU A 79 1.53 1.33 -56.69
C LEU A 79 0.80 2.62 -56.36
N ASP A 80 0.48 3.46 -57.36
CA ASP A 80 -0.27 4.70 -57.15
C ASP A 80 -1.65 4.42 -56.58
N SER A 81 -2.33 3.39 -57.08
CA SER A 81 -3.61 2.92 -56.55
C SER A 81 -3.49 2.46 -55.09
N LEU A 82 -2.48 1.65 -54.76
CA LEU A 82 -2.23 1.18 -53.40
C LEU A 82 -1.92 2.33 -52.44
N ILE A 83 -1.08 3.27 -52.85
CA ILE A 83 -0.75 4.48 -52.08
C ILE A 83 -2.03 5.29 -51.82
N ASN A 84 -2.88 5.47 -52.82
CA ASN A 84 -4.14 6.20 -52.68
C ASN A 84 -5.11 5.51 -51.71
N VAL A 85 -5.24 4.19 -51.78
CA VAL A 85 -6.05 3.41 -50.82
C VAL A 85 -5.51 3.57 -49.40
N LYS A 86 -4.19 3.48 -49.20
CA LYS A 86 -3.56 3.67 -47.88
C LYS A 86 -3.73 5.10 -47.35
N ARG A 87 -3.62 6.12 -48.20
CA ARG A 87 -3.90 7.52 -47.82
C ARG A 87 -5.35 7.71 -47.39
N GLN A 88 -6.30 7.08 -48.09
CA GLN A 88 -7.71 7.12 -47.69
C GLN A 88 -7.95 6.45 -46.34
N GLN A 89 -7.31 5.30 -46.07
CA GLN A 89 -7.37 4.65 -44.76
C GLN A 89 -6.81 5.55 -43.65
N ILE A 90 -5.67 6.20 -43.87
CA ILE A 90 -5.10 7.18 -42.93
C ILE A 90 -6.08 8.34 -42.71
N THR A 91 -6.63 8.91 -43.77
CA THR A 91 -7.59 10.01 -43.69
C THR A 91 -8.85 9.61 -42.90
N GLN A 92 -9.32 8.37 -43.04
CA GLN A 92 -10.43 7.85 -42.24
C GLN A 92 -10.07 7.74 -40.76
N LEU A 93 -8.88 7.22 -40.43
CA LEU A 93 -8.40 7.16 -39.05
C LEU A 93 -8.26 8.56 -38.44
N GLU A 94 -7.74 9.52 -39.19
CA GLU A 94 -7.64 10.93 -38.77
C GLU A 94 -9.01 11.57 -38.52
N LYS A 95 -10.06 11.17 -39.25
CA LYS A 95 -11.44 11.60 -38.98
C LYS A 95 -12.06 10.95 -37.74
N ILE A 96 -11.69 9.72 -37.43
CA ILE A 96 -12.18 8.99 -36.26
C ILE A 96 -11.52 9.49 -34.97
N LYS A 97 -10.24 9.84 -35.03
CA LYS A 97 -9.43 10.24 -33.87
C LYS A 97 -10.07 11.36 -33.01
N PRO A 98 -10.56 12.48 -33.57
CA PRO A 98 -11.22 13.53 -32.78
C PRO A 98 -12.49 13.05 -32.06
N ASN A 99 -13.25 12.12 -32.65
CA ASN A 99 -14.45 11.57 -32.01
C ASN A 99 -14.09 10.68 -30.83
N LEU A 100 -13.00 9.91 -30.94
CA LEU A 100 -12.47 9.12 -29.83
C LEU A 100 -11.88 10.00 -28.73
N GLU A 101 -11.13 11.06 -29.09
CA GLU A 101 -10.63 12.06 -28.14
C GLU A 101 -11.79 12.74 -27.39
N LYS A 102 -12.88 13.09 -28.10
CA LYS A 102 -14.09 13.63 -27.48
C LYS A 102 -14.76 12.62 -26.56
N LEU A 103 -14.90 11.37 -26.96
CA LEU A 103 -15.44 10.29 -26.12
C LEU A 103 -14.60 10.11 -24.84
N LEU A 104 -13.27 10.06 -24.97
CA LEU A 104 -12.32 10.02 -23.85
C LEU A 104 -12.53 11.20 -22.91
N SER A 105 -12.61 12.42 -23.43
CA SER A 105 -12.86 13.62 -22.60
C SER A 105 -14.23 13.60 -21.90
N CYS A 106 -15.25 12.98 -22.50
CA CYS A 106 -16.56 12.80 -21.86
C CYS A 106 -16.53 11.74 -20.75
N ILE A 107 -15.68 10.72 -20.88
CA ILE A 107 -15.46 9.69 -19.85
C ILE A 107 -14.61 10.26 -18.70
N GLU A 108 -13.62 11.10 -18.98
CA GLU A 108 -12.77 11.76 -17.97
C GLU A 108 -13.52 12.76 -17.07
N ASN A 109 -14.68 13.26 -17.50
CA ASN A 109 -15.54 14.13 -16.68
C ASN A 109 -16.39 13.37 -15.63
N TYR A 110 -16.35 12.03 -15.64
CA TYR A 110 -16.71 11.24 -14.48
C TYR A 110 -15.42 10.96 -13.72
N GLU A 111 -15.18 11.65 -12.61
CA GLU A 111 -14.20 11.25 -11.59
C GLU A 111 -14.65 9.92 -10.97
N ILE A 112 -14.59 8.83 -11.75
CA ILE A 112 -14.40 7.52 -11.16
C ILE A 112 -12.95 7.57 -10.72
N GLU A 113 -12.76 7.79 -9.43
CA GLU A 113 -11.51 7.47 -8.75
C GLU A 113 -11.14 6.06 -9.24
N ASN A 114 -10.19 5.96 -10.16
CA ASN A 114 -9.69 4.69 -10.65
C ASN A 114 -8.35 4.45 -9.95
N PRO A 115 -8.39 4.09 -8.66
CA PRO A 115 -7.18 3.87 -7.90
C PRO A 115 -6.35 2.79 -8.58
N GLU A 116 -5.09 3.11 -8.81
CA GLU A 116 -4.11 2.12 -9.20
C GLU A 116 -3.88 1.20 -8.00
N PHE A 117 -3.89 -0.11 -8.25
CA PHE A 117 -3.53 -1.14 -7.28
C PHE A 117 -2.46 -2.02 -7.88
N ARG A 118 -1.32 -2.17 -7.21
CA ARG A 118 -0.24 -3.06 -7.68
C ARG A 118 0.30 -3.88 -6.52
N LEU A 119 0.45 -5.18 -6.77
CA LEU A 119 1.18 -6.07 -5.88
C LEU A 119 2.62 -6.15 -6.38
N ILE A 120 3.56 -5.68 -5.57
CA ILE A 120 4.98 -5.67 -5.87
C ILE A 120 5.61 -6.83 -5.11
N HIS A 121 6.19 -7.76 -5.85
CA HIS A 121 6.90 -8.91 -5.29
C HIS A 121 8.40 -8.67 -5.28
N HIS A 122 9.06 -9.36 -4.35
CA HIS A 122 10.51 -9.37 -4.15
C HIS A 122 11.05 -8.10 -3.52
N ARG A 123 11.86 -8.29 -2.47
CA ARG A 123 12.46 -7.22 -1.67
C ARG A 123 13.08 -6.11 -2.53
N GLN A 124 13.92 -6.45 -3.49
CA GLN A 124 14.62 -5.47 -4.33
C GLN A 124 13.65 -4.55 -5.11
N ASN A 125 12.57 -5.11 -5.66
CA ASN A 125 11.58 -4.33 -6.39
C ASN A 125 10.79 -3.41 -5.45
N ILE A 126 10.49 -3.88 -4.24
CA ILE A 126 9.78 -3.09 -3.23
C ILE A 126 10.62 -1.88 -2.83
N TYR A 127 11.90 -2.07 -2.47
CA TYR A 127 12.79 -0.97 -2.09
C TYR A 127 13.11 -0.04 -3.27
N SER A 128 13.19 -0.57 -4.50
CA SER A 128 13.29 0.27 -5.71
C SER A 128 12.04 1.12 -5.91
N ALA A 129 10.84 0.57 -5.70
CA ALA A 129 9.59 1.32 -5.79
C ALA A 129 9.48 2.37 -4.68
N MET A 130 9.93 2.05 -3.45
CA MET A 130 10.03 3.04 -2.36
C MET A 130 10.93 4.20 -2.75
N ALA A 131 12.13 3.92 -3.26
CA ALA A 131 13.07 4.96 -3.68
C ALA A 131 12.46 5.87 -4.75
N ASP A 132 11.82 5.29 -5.76
CA ASP A 132 11.19 6.04 -6.85
C ASP A 132 10.00 6.89 -6.35
N MET A 133 9.23 6.39 -5.38
CA MET A 133 8.15 7.15 -4.74
C MET A 133 8.70 8.34 -3.94
N VAL A 134 9.71 8.12 -3.12
CA VAL A 134 10.30 9.12 -2.22
C VAL A 134 11.01 10.22 -3.01
N LEU A 135 11.77 9.87 -4.05
CA LEU A 135 12.45 10.84 -4.92
C LEU A 135 11.48 11.79 -5.65
N ARG A 136 10.23 11.37 -5.86
CA ARG A 136 9.18 12.18 -6.49
C ARG A 136 8.33 12.97 -5.50
N ALA A 137 8.60 12.85 -4.20
CA ALA A 137 7.86 13.54 -3.15
C ALA A 137 8.03 15.06 -3.28
N ARG A 138 6.95 15.81 -3.05
CA ARG A 138 6.95 17.27 -3.16
C ARG A 138 6.60 17.99 -1.85
N LYS A 139 5.93 17.30 -0.93
CA LYS A 139 5.41 17.91 0.30
C LYS A 139 5.77 17.09 1.53
N ARG A 140 5.41 15.80 1.54
CA ARG A 140 5.50 14.99 2.75
C ARG A 140 5.79 13.52 2.48
N VAL A 141 6.66 12.94 3.29
CA VAL A 141 6.94 11.50 3.32
C VAL A 141 6.75 11.00 4.75
N ASP A 142 5.84 10.05 4.92
CA ASP A 142 5.56 9.41 6.21
C ASP A 142 5.93 7.93 6.10
N LEU A 143 6.90 7.48 6.89
CA LEU A 143 7.33 6.07 6.95
C LEU A 143 7.12 5.52 8.34
N LEU A 144 6.25 4.52 8.46
CA LEU A 144 6.13 3.66 9.64
C LEU A 144 6.84 2.34 9.34
N THR A 145 7.88 2.00 10.11
CA THR A 145 8.64 0.77 9.88
C THR A 145 9.22 0.14 11.14
N ASP A 146 9.40 -1.18 11.16
CA ASP A 146 10.06 -1.89 12.25
C ASP A 146 11.59 -1.64 12.32
N GLU A 147 12.24 -2.22 13.34
CA GLU A 147 13.69 -2.09 13.52
C GLU A 147 14.48 -2.62 12.31
N ASN A 148 13.95 -3.66 11.64
CA ASN A 148 14.58 -4.29 10.48
C ASN A 148 14.32 -3.53 9.20
N GLY A 149 13.13 -2.98 9.02
CA GLY A 149 12.77 -2.20 7.85
C GLY A 149 13.58 -0.91 7.77
N LEU A 150 13.89 -0.26 8.90
CA LEU A 150 14.86 0.85 8.92
C LEU A 150 16.27 0.39 8.51
N TYR A 151 16.73 -0.76 9.01
CA TYR A 151 18.03 -1.34 8.63
C TYR A 151 18.10 -1.62 7.13
N LEU A 152 17.04 -2.21 6.56
CA LEU A 152 16.93 -2.45 5.13
C LEU A 152 16.86 -1.13 4.35
N CYS A 153 16.16 -0.10 4.83
CA CYS A 153 16.19 1.22 4.23
C CYS A 153 17.63 1.76 4.14
N SER A 154 18.42 1.61 5.21
CA SER A 154 19.83 2.00 5.18
C SER A 154 20.64 1.19 4.18
N LEU A 155 20.45 -0.14 4.12
CA LEU A 155 21.16 -1.01 3.16
C LEU A 155 20.83 -0.72 1.70
N PHE A 156 19.59 -0.32 1.40
CA PHE A 156 19.15 0.03 0.04
C PHE A 156 19.35 1.52 -0.30
N GLY A 157 20.02 2.30 0.57
CA GLY A 157 20.32 3.72 0.32
C GLY A 157 19.13 4.67 0.51
N LEU A 158 17.99 4.21 1.04
CA LEU A 158 16.83 5.07 1.29
C LEU A 158 17.11 6.13 2.35
N THR A 159 17.97 5.86 3.33
CA THR A 159 18.34 6.87 4.34
C THR A 159 19.03 8.08 3.71
N ASP A 160 19.86 7.86 2.69
CA ASP A 160 20.53 8.94 1.97
C ASP A 160 19.54 9.72 1.11
N ILE A 161 18.59 9.02 0.48
CA ILE A 161 17.48 9.65 -0.25
C ILE A 161 16.62 10.51 0.68
N PHE A 162 16.26 10.02 1.87
CA PHE A 162 15.51 10.80 2.87
C PHE A 162 16.27 12.07 3.26
N ASN A 163 17.58 11.95 3.51
CA ASN A 163 18.43 13.09 3.82
C ASN A 163 18.41 14.12 2.67
N GLN A 164 18.58 13.67 1.42
CA GLN A 164 18.56 14.51 0.23
C GLN A 164 17.22 15.25 0.06
N ILE A 165 16.08 14.56 0.14
CA ILE A 165 14.77 15.20 -0.08
C ILE A 165 14.42 16.17 1.06
N SER A 166 14.89 15.90 2.29
CA SER A 166 14.65 16.78 3.44
C SER A 166 15.37 18.13 3.32
N GLU A 167 16.41 18.22 2.48
CA GLU A 167 17.07 19.48 2.16
C GLU A 167 16.27 20.33 1.16
N ASN A 168 15.46 19.69 0.32
CA ASN A 168 14.61 20.33 -0.70
C ASN A 168 13.19 20.63 -0.19
N ASP A 169 13.06 21.00 1.08
CA ASP A 169 11.80 21.37 1.76
C ASP A 169 10.69 20.30 1.78
N VAL A 170 11.03 19.02 1.56
CA VAL A 170 10.09 17.91 1.78
C VAL A 170 10.08 17.54 3.27
N TYR A 171 8.90 17.53 3.89
CA TYR A 171 8.75 17.18 5.30
C TYR A 171 8.74 15.66 5.47
N VAL A 172 9.76 15.11 6.15
CA VAL A 172 9.91 13.67 6.34
C VAL A 172 9.65 13.30 7.81
N ARG A 173 8.72 12.37 8.03
CA ARG A 173 8.40 11.78 9.33
C ARG A 173 8.72 10.29 9.32
N LEU A 174 9.63 9.86 10.18
CA LEU A 174 10.05 8.47 10.32
C LEU A 174 9.64 7.94 11.70
N LEU A 175 8.79 6.93 11.73
CA LEU A 175 8.35 6.26 12.94
C LEU A 175 8.87 4.83 12.95
N THR A 176 9.69 4.50 13.94
CA THR A 176 10.32 3.17 14.02
C THR A 176 10.67 2.76 15.44
N LYS A 177 10.94 1.47 15.64
CA LYS A 177 11.48 0.96 16.89
C LYS A 177 13.00 1.16 16.92
N ILE A 178 13.44 2.18 17.67
CA ILE A 178 14.86 2.45 17.92
C ILE A 178 15.39 1.51 19.01
N THR A 179 16.44 0.75 18.66
CA THR A 179 17.15 -0.20 19.52
C THR A 179 18.66 0.08 19.46
N PRO A 180 19.48 -0.53 20.35
CA PRO A 180 20.93 -0.41 20.25
C PRO A 180 21.47 -0.75 18.84
N LYS A 181 20.86 -1.73 18.15
CA LYS A 181 21.29 -2.22 16.83
C LYS A 181 21.14 -1.19 15.71
N ASN A 182 20.12 -0.33 15.74
CA ASN A 182 19.84 0.65 14.69
C ASN A 182 20.06 2.10 15.13
N SER A 183 20.43 2.34 16.39
CA SER A 183 20.72 3.66 16.94
C SER A 183 21.69 4.48 16.07
N GLY A 184 22.79 3.87 15.63
CA GLY A 184 23.77 4.51 14.75
C GLY A 184 23.25 4.85 13.34
N ILE A 185 22.19 4.19 12.86
CA ILE A 185 21.51 4.61 11.62
C ILE A 185 20.75 5.90 11.90
N VAL A 186 19.96 5.94 12.99
CA VAL A 186 19.15 7.10 13.36
C VAL A 186 20.02 8.33 13.62
N GLU A 187 21.18 8.17 14.24
CA GLU A 187 22.12 9.27 14.49
C GLU A 187 22.68 9.92 13.21
N ARG A 188 22.68 9.21 12.08
CA ARG A 188 23.14 9.73 10.77
C ARG A 188 22.02 10.36 9.94
N ILE A 189 20.77 10.27 10.39
CA ILE A 189 19.63 10.88 9.70
C ILE A 189 19.70 12.40 9.85
N ASN A 190 19.40 13.13 8.79
CA ASN A 190 19.42 14.60 8.75
C ASN A 190 18.52 15.16 9.87
N PRO A 191 19.00 16.12 10.70
CA PRO A 191 18.22 16.71 11.78
C PRO A 191 16.90 17.38 11.35
N LYS A 192 16.73 17.74 10.07
CA LYS A 192 15.46 18.24 9.52
C LYS A 192 14.36 17.16 9.49
N ILE A 193 14.75 15.89 9.43
CA ILE A 193 13.83 14.75 9.43
C ILE A 193 13.38 14.51 10.87
N ARG A 194 12.06 14.46 11.08
CA ARG A 194 11.52 14.10 12.38
C ARG A 194 11.52 12.59 12.51
N VAL A 195 12.24 12.08 13.51
CA VAL A 195 12.28 10.66 13.83
C VAL A 195 11.67 10.45 15.21
N LYS A 196 10.77 9.47 15.32
CA LYS A 196 10.18 9.06 16.59
C LYS A 196 10.39 7.57 16.85
N HIS A 197 10.65 7.25 18.11
CA HIS A 197 10.57 5.89 18.63
C HIS A 197 9.12 5.59 19.06
N GLY A 198 8.53 4.54 18.52
CA GLY A 198 7.21 4.13 18.97
C GLY A 198 6.92 2.65 18.77
N PHE A 199 5.74 2.26 19.24
CA PHE A 199 5.17 0.97 18.88
C PHE A 199 4.96 0.89 17.37
N HIS A 200 5.31 -0.24 16.78
CA HIS A 200 5.14 -0.52 15.37
C HIS A 200 4.16 -1.69 15.23
N PRO A 201 3.01 -1.52 14.55
CA PRO A 201 2.20 -2.67 14.13
C PRO A 201 3.04 -3.53 13.17
N ASP A 202 2.77 -4.83 13.00
CA ASP A 202 3.53 -5.71 12.06
C ASP A 202 3.41 -5.32 10.56
N GLN A 203 3.04 -4.07 10.25
CA GLN A 203 2.86 -3.50 8.93
C GLN A 203 3.79 -2.30 8.72
N ASN A 204 4.72 -2.42 7.77
CA ASN A 204 5.47 -1.30 7.23
C ASN A 204 4.59 -0.50 6.26
N ILE A 205 4.50 0.82 6.44
CA ILE A 205 3.67 1.72 5.64
C ILE A 205 4.53 2.91 5.19
N LEU A 206 4.53 3.19 3.89
CA LEU A 206 5.09 4.40 3.31
C LEU A 206 3.98 5.20 2.65
N ILE A 207 3.78 6.45 3.06
CA ILE A 207 2.84 7.39 2.44
C ILE A 207 3.62 8.56 1.88
N VAL A 208 3.36 8.91 0.62
CA VAL A 208 3.99 10.06 -0.05
C VAL A 208 2.92 11.03 -0.55
N ASP A 209 3.05 12.28 -0.12
CA ASP A 209 2.21 13.43 -0.46
C ASP A 209 0.70 13.22 -0.26
N GLU A 210 0.31 12.29 0.61
CA GLU A 210 -1.09 11.84 0.80
C GLU A 210 -1.76 11.33 -0.49
N LYS A 211 -0.97 10.92 -1.48
CA LYS A 211 -1.44 10.51 -2.83
C LYS A 211 -1.01 9.11 -3.23
N ARG A 212 -0.02 8.55 -2.55
CA ARG A 212 0.49 7.20 -2.81
C ARG A 212 0.78 6.52 -1.50
N SER A 213 0.38 5.26 -1.37
CA SER A 213 0.76 4.41 -0.26
C SER A 213 1.44 3.13 -0.77
N LEU A 214 2.43 2.67 -0.03
CA LEU A 214 3.03 1.35 -0.17
C LEU A 214 3.00 0.67 1.20
N THR A 215 2.21 -0.40 1.31
CA THR A 215 2.03 -1.18 2.55
C THR A 215 2.60 -2.58 2.37
N PHE A 216 3.47 -3.01 3.29
CA PHE A 216 4.06 -4.34 3.24
C PHE A 216 3.04 -5.37 3.75
N ILE A 217 2.87 -6.47 3.02
CA ILE A 217 1.92 -7.55 3.36
C ILE A 217 2.65 -8.69 4.07
N LYS A 218 3.86 -9.02 3.60
CA LYS A 218 4.68 -10.09 4.16
C LYS A 218 6.15 -9.70 4.11
N ILE A 219 6.85 -9.87 5.22
CA ILE A 219 8.29 -9.67 5.35
C ILE A 219 8.88 -10.97 5.87
N ASP A 220 9.71 -11.63 5.06
CA ASP A 220 10.44 -12.85 5.44
C ASP A 220 11.77 -12.51 6.12
N ASP A 221 12.39 -13.50 6.76
CA ASP A 221 13.56 -13.36 7.64
C ASP A 221 14.65 -12.42 7.06
N VAL A 222 15.00 -11.43 7.87
CA VAL A 222 15.81 -10.24 7.58
C VAL A 222 17.24 -10.59 7.14
N ARG A 223 17.67 -11.83 7.43
CA ARG A 223 19.02 -12.33 7.16
C ARG A 223 19.34 -12.51 5.67
N LYS A 224 18.37 -12.38 4.76
CA LYS A 224 18.59 -12.54 3.31
C LYS A 224 18.35 -11.25 2.54
N MET A 225 19.36 -10.82 1.77
CA MET A 225 19.27 -9.66 0.86
C MET A 225 18.24 -9.86 -0.26
N LYS A 226 17.95 -11.13 -0.60
CA LYS A 226 16.90 -11.55 -1.53
C LYS A 226 15.87 -12.39 -0.78
N SER A 227 14.66 -11.86 -0.64
CA SER A 227 13.49 -12.64 -0.23
C SER A 227 12.52 -12.71 -1.42
N LYS A 228 12.12 -13.94 -1.77
CA LYS A 228 11.07 -14.18 -2.76
C LYS A 228 9.67 -14.09 -2.14
N ALA A 229 9.57 -14.15 -0.82
CA ALA A 229 8.30 -14.15 -0.09
C ALA A 229 7.81 -12.73 0.24
N ASP A 230 8.67 -11.71 0.13
CA ASP A 230 8.29 -10.34 0.41
C ASP A 230 7.32 -9.81 -0.66
N SER A 231 6.24 -9.21 -0.18
CA SER A 231 5.24 -8.54 -1.02
C SER A 231 4.79 -7.23 -0.39
N ALA A 232 4.58 -6.23 -1.24
CA ALA A 232 4.03 -4.94 -0.86
C ALA A 232 2.88 -4.55 -1.79
N PHE A 233 1.87 -3.93 -1.22
CA PHE A 233 0.72 -3.39 -1.91
C PHE A 233 0.90 -1.90 -2.14
N PHE A 234 0.95 -1.49 -3.40
CA PHE A 234 0.97 -0.09 -3.81
C PHE A 234 -0.45 0.35 -4.18
N THR A 235 -0.83 1.56 -3.77
CA THR A 235 -2.09 2.16 -4.20
C THR A 235 -2.08 3.69 -4.29
N THR A 236 -2.97 4.22 -5.15
CA THR A 236 -3.34 5.65 -5.26
C THR A 236 -4.77 5.94 -4.78
N SER A 237 -5.44 4.99 -4.13
CA SER A 237 -6.77 5.20 -3.54
C SER A 237 -6.72 6.20 -2.38
N ASN A 238 -7.38 7.36 -2.53
CA ASN A 238 -7.37 8.38 -1.49
C ASN A 238 -8.00 7.84 -0.19
N THR A 239 -9.08 7.05 -0.29
CA THR A 239 -9.72 6.42 0.87
C THR A 239 -8.75 5.51 1.65
N PHE A 240 -8.04 4.62 0.95
CA PHE A 240 -7.05 3.75 1.59
C PHE A 240 -5.89 4.54 2.18
N ILE A 241 -5.38 5.54 1.44
CA ILE A 241 -4.27 6.39 1.90
C ILE A 241 -4.68 7.21 3.13
N ALA A 242 -5.90 7.74 3.15
CA ALA A 242 -6.43 8.47 4.30
C ALA A 242 -6.51 7.57 5.54
N TYR A 243 -6.95 6.32 5.38
CA TYR A 243 -6.96 5.35 6.48
C TYR A 243 -5.55 5.01 6.98
N GLN A 244 -4.61 4.76 6.07
CA GLN A 244 -3.20 4.55 6.43
C GLN A 244 -2.58 5.78 7.12
N GLY A 245 -2.97 6.98 6.68
CA GLY A 245 -2.57 8.24 7.31
C GLY A 245 -3.09 8.38 8.75
N LYS A 246 -4.34 7.95 9.01
CA LYS A 246 -4.90 7.89 10.37
C LYS A 246 -4.10 6.94 11.26
N ILE A 247 -3.80 5.73 10.77
CA ILE A 247 -2.96 4.75 11.49
C ILE A 247 -1.59 5.35 11.80
N PHE A 248 -0.93 5.96 10.80
CA PHE A 248 0.37 6.59 10.99
C PHE A 248 0.31 7.69 12.05
N ASN A 249 -0.62 8.64 11.92
CA ASN A 249 -0.73 9.79 12.81
C ASN A 249 -1.00 9.35 14.26
N TYR A 250 -1.86 8.34 14.43
CA TYR A 250 -2.14 7.76 15.73
C TYR A 250 -0.87 7.29 16.46
N PHE A 251 -0.04 6.47 15.79
CA PHE A 251 1.21 6.03 16.41
C PHE A 251 2.24 7.16 16.51
N TRP A 252 2.25 8.09 15.55
CA TRP A 252 3.16 9.23 15.54
C TRP A 252 2.96 10.14 16.75
N GLU A 253 1.71 10.44 17.09
CA GLU A 253 1.33 11.31 18.21
C GLU A 253 1.71 10.67 19.55
N ASN A 254 1.51 9.36 19.68
CA ASN A 254 1.83 8.59 20.88
C ASN A 254 3.30 8.14 20.98
N ALA A 255 4.13 8.44 19.98
CA ALA A 255 5.53 8.02 19.95
C ALA A 255 6.48 9.02 20.64
N LEU A 256 7.54 8.47 21.23
CA LEU A 256 8.61 9.21 21.88
C LEU A 256 9.56 9.83 20.84
N ASP A 257 10.07 11.03 21.09
CA ASP A 257 11.10 11.62 20.23
C ASP A 257 12.39 10.78 20.19
N ALA A 258 12.97 10.63 18.98
CA ALA A 258 14.17 9.81 18.80
C ALA A 258 15.35 10.27 19.66
N LYS A 259 15.53 11.57 19.90
CA LYS A 259 16.63 12.08 20.74
C LYS A 259 16.52 11.55 22.16
N THR A 260 15.29 11.50 22.69
CA THR A 260 15.04 10.97 24.03
C THR A 260 15.39 9.49 24.08
N ARG A 261 14.94 8.72 23.07
CA ARG A 261 15.23 7.28 23.03
C ARG A 261 16.72 6.97 22.82
N LEU A 262 17.42 7.74 21.98
CA LEU A 262 18.85 7.57 21.76
C LEU A 262 19.65 7.81 23.05
N ALA A 263 19.23 8.78 23.88
CA ALA A 263 19.84 8.99 25.20
C ALA A 263 19.63 7.77 26.11
N GLU A 264 18.42 7.20 26.15
CA GLU A 264 18.12 5.99 26.93
C GLU A 264 18.95 4.79 26.46
N VAL A 265 19.07 4.59 25.14
CA VAL A 265 19.92 3.53 24.57
C VAL A 265 21.38 3.70 25.00
N LYS A 266 21.91 4.94 25.01
CA LYS A 266 23.27 5.23 25.49
C LYS A 266 23.44 4.97 26.99
N LEU A 267 22.40 5.17 27.77
CA LEU A 267 22.36 4.87 29.20
C LEU A 267 22.14 3.38 29.51
N GLY A 268 21.92 2.54 28.49
CA GLY A 268 21.61 1.12 28.66
C GLY A 268 20.19 0.84 29.14
N GLU A 269 19.28 1.81 29.02
CA GLU A 269 17.88 1.65 29.41
C GLU A 269 17.12 0.88 28.32
N GLU A 270 16.79 -0.38 28.63
CA GLU A 270 15.91 -1.21 27.82
C GLU A 270 14.49 -1.22 28.41
N TYR A 271 13.50 -1.07 27.52
CA TYR A 271 12.11 -1.34 27.85
C TYR A 271 11.46 -2.16 26.74
N GLN A 272 10.36 -2.80 27.09
CA GLN A 272 9.59 -3.63 26.18
C GLN A 272 8.27 -2.95 25.86
N ILE A 273 7.79 -3.20 24.64
CA ILE A 273 6.42 -2.93 24.23
C ILE A 273 5.93 -4.19 23.53
N GLN A 274 4.78 -4.71 23.95
CA GLN A 274 4.16 -5.90 23.37
C GLN A 274 2.75 -5.55 22.89
N PRO A 275 2.41 -5.80 21.61
CA PRO A 275 1.03 -5.67 21.14
C PRO A 275 0.13 -6.71 21.80
N LEU A 276 -1.08 -6.28 22.15
CA LEU A 276 -2.13 -7.11 22.68
C LEU A 276 -3.31 -7.02 21.73
N ILE A 277 -3.51 -8.07 20.93
CA ILE A 277 -4.61 -8.14 19.96
C ILE A 277 -5.57 -9.23 20.40
N GLY A 278 -6.84 -8.86 20.52
CA GLY A 278 -7.95 -9.71 20.95
C GLY A 278 -8.06 -9.85 22.46
N GLU A 279 -9.30 -10.04 22.91
CA GLU A 279 -9.69 -10.15 24.32
C GLU A 279 -8.82 -11.16 25.10
N ARG A 280 -8.58 -12.34 24.55
CA ARG A 280 -7.81 -13.40 25.23
C ARG A 280 -6.40 -12.95 25.61
N ASN A 281 -5.69 -12.27 24.70
CA ASN A 281 -4.32 -11.83 24.95
C ASN A 281 -4.29 -10.69 25.96
N LEU A 282 -5.29 -9.80 25.90
CA LEU A 282 -5.44 -8.72 26.86
C LEU A 282 -5.71 -9.24 28.27
N ILE A 283 -6.72 -10.09 28.42
CA ILE A 283 -7.09 -10.72 29.70
C ILE A 283 -5.88 -11.44 30.29
N LYS A 284 -5.16 -12.22 29.48
CA LYS A 284 -3.95 -12.91 29.93
C LYS A 284 -2.89 -11.93 30.44
N LYS A 285 -2.61 -10.86 29.69
CA LYS A 285 -1.58 -9.88 30.09
C LYS A 285 -1.99 -9.06 31.31
N MET A 286 -3.27 -8.73 31.43
CA MET A 286 -3.84 -8.07 32.60
C MET A 286 -3.71 -8.95 33.86
N ALA A 287 -3.96 -10.26 33.74
CA ALA A 287 -3.75 -11.21 34.84
C ALA A 287 -2.28 -11.35 35.23
N GLU A 288 -1.37 -11.50 34.24
CA GLU A 288 0.08 -11.51 34.48
C GLU A 288 0.53 -10.24 35.22
N PHE A 289 0.07 -9.08 34.75
CA PHE A 289 0.37 -7.79 35.35
C PHE A 289 -0.13 -7.69 36.80
N LEU A 290 -1.39 -8.05 37.05
CA LEU A 290 -2.01 -7.94 38.37
C LEU A 290 -1.28 -8.80 39.41
N LYS A 291 -0.85 -10.00 39.00
CA LYS A 291 -0.09 -10.91 39.83
C LYS A 291 1.25 -10.35 40.30
N ASP A 292 1.91 -9.56 39.46
CA ASP A 292 3.22 -8.98 39.74
C ASP A 292 3.14 -7.65 40.52
N SER A 293 1.95 -7.04 40.58
CA SER A 293 1.73 -5.75 41.25
C SER A 293 1.73 -5.89 42.78
N LYS A 294 2.53 -5.06 43.45
CA LYS A 294 2.74 -5.14 44.92
C LYS A 294 2.43 -3.85 45.68
N ASP A 295 2.53 -2.70 45.03
CA ASP A 295 2.49 -1.40 45.72
C ASP A 295 1.20 -0.63 45.42
N GLU A 296 0.96 -0.31 44.16
CA GLU A 296 -0.16 0.52 43.71
C GLU A 296 -0.56 0.06 42.31
N THR A 297 -1.84 -0.24 42.12
CA THR A 297 -2.43 -0.52 40.81
C THR A 297 -3.50 0.51 40.52
N LEU A 298 -3.30 1.25 39.44
CA LEU A 298 -4.19 2.32 39.03
C LEU A 298 -4.90 1.86 37.75
N ALA A 299 -6.23 1.83 37.79
CA ALA A 299 -7.07 1.25 36.76
C ALA A 299 -8.17 2.20 36.31
N PHE A 300 -8.39 2.28 35.00
CA PHE A 300 -9.50 3.01 34.39
C PHE A 300 -10.10 2.15 33.27
N PHE A 301 -11.43 2.13 33.18
CA PHE A 301 -12.17 1.46 32.13
C PHE A 301 -13.25 2.41 31.58
N SER A 302 -13.32 2.51 30.26
CA SER A 302 -14.42 3.21 29.57
C SER A 302 -15.74 2.45 29.70
N VAL A 303 -16.87 3.12 29.47
CA VAL A 303 -18.22 2.53 29.56
C VAL A 303 -18.36 1.23 28.79
N LYS A 304 -17.82 1.16 27.56
CA LYS A 304 -17.86 -0.05 26.71
C LYS A 304 -17.06 -1.22 27.31
N TYR A 305 -16.04 -0.97 28.12
CA TYR A 305 -15.09 -1.96 28.62
C TYR A 305 -15.34 -2.36 30.07
N LEU A 306 -16.20 -1.63 30.78
CA LEU A 306 -16.58 -1.98 32.14
C LEU A 306 -17.29 -3.34 32.19
N SER A 307 -18.29 -3.54 31.33
CA SER A 307 -19.06 -4.79 31.29
C SER A 307 -18.22 -6.00 30.83
N THR A 308 -17.21 -5.78 29.98
CA THR A 308 -16.38 -6.89 29.44
C THR A 308 -15.14 -7.19 30.27
N TYR A 309 -14.45 -6.15 30.76
CA TYR A 309 -13.11 -6.29 31.34
C TYR A 309 -13.02 -5.95 32.83
N ALA A 310 -13.85 -5.04 33.35
CA ALA A 310 -13.75 -4.68 34.76
C ALA A 310 -14.17 -5.84 35.66
N LEU A 311 -15.23 -6.59 35.33
CA LEU A 311 -15.59 -7.80 36.09
C LEU A 311 -14.46 -8.85 36.08
N ARG A 312 -13.80 -9.05 34.92
CA ARG A 312 -12.63 -9.94 34.82
C ARG A 312 -11.47 -9.45 35.68
N PHE A 313 -11.18 -8.15 35.64
CA PHE A 313 -10.17 -7.50 36.47
C PHE A 313 -10.43 -7.71 37.96
N LEU A 314 -11.67 -7.47 38.42
CA LEU A 314 -12.07 -7.71 39.81
C LEU A 314 -11.99 -9.19 40.21
N ASN A 315 -12.39 -10.10 39.32
CA ASN A 315 -12.27 -11.54 39.57
C ASN A 315 -10.79 -11.95 39.73
N PHE A 316 -9.87 -11.40 38.94
CA PHE A 316 -8.44 -11.68 39.11
C PHE A 316 -7.90 -11.20 40.45
N ILE A 317 -8.38 -10.04 40.94
CA ILE A 317 -8.04 -9.57 42.29
C ILE A 317 -8.46 -10.61 43.34
N THR A 318 -9.66 -11.19 43.21
CA THR A 318 -10.11 -12.26 44.11
C THR A 318 -9.30 -13.55 43.95
N GLU A 319 -9.09 -14.02 42.71
CA GLU A 319 -8.44 -15.29 42.39
C GLU A 319 -6.96 -15.32 42.83
N GLU A 320 -6.23 -14.22 42.65
CA GLU A 320 -4.82 -14.10 43.04
C GLU A 320 -4.65 -13.49 44.44
N ASN A 321 -5.75 -13.26 45.17
CA ASN A 321 -5.78 -12.73 46.54
C ASN A 321 -5.01 -11.39 46.69
N ILE A 322 -5.21 -10.49 45.74
CA ILE A 322 -4.55 -9.18 45.70
C ILE A 322 -5.22 -8.25 46.72
N PRO A 323 -4.47 -7.53 47.57
CA PRO A 323 -5.06 -6.61 48.54
C PRO A 323 -5.85 -5.49 47.84
N GLY A 324 -7.14 -5.35 48.16
CA GLY A 324 -7.95 -4.31 47.53
C GLY A 324 -7.47 -2.87 47.81
N GLU A 325 -6.80 -2.66 48.96
CA GLU A 325 -6.28 -1.36 49.38
C GLU A 325 -5.24 -0.76 48.42
N ILE A 326 -4.55 -1.60 47.64
CA ILE A 326 -3.57 -1.14 46.64
C ILE A 326 -4.21 -0.85 45.27
N ILE A 327 -5.51 -1.12 45.11
CA ILE A 327 -6.23 -0.93 43.85
C ILE A 327 -6.99 0.40 43.88
N TYR A 328 -6.79 1.21 42.84
CA TYR A 328 -7.51 2.47 42.63
C TYR A 328 -8.20 2.42 41.28
N LEU A 329 -9.53 2.40 41.30
CA LEU A 329 -10.37 2.29 40.13
C LEU A 329 -11.11 3.61 39.87
N LEU A 330 -10.91 4.17 38.68
CA LEU A 330 -11.68 5.33 38.21
C LEU A 330 -12.81 4.88 37.28
N LEU A 331 -14.03 5.29 37.64
CA LEU A 331 -15.26 4.99 36.89
C LEU A 331 -15.71 6.19 36.03
N PRO A 332 -16.26 5.94 34.83
CA PRO A 332 -16.85 6.96 33.98
C PRO A 332 -18.11 7.60 34.62
N PRO A 333 -18.47 8.81 34.18
CA PRO A 333 -19.62 9.54 34.71
C PRO A 333 -20.92 8.73 34.55
N ASN A 334 -21.75 8.73 35.59
CA ASN A 334 -23.08 8.11 35.60
C ASN A 334 -23.11 6.59 35.31
N TYR A 335 -21.99 5.88 35.50
CA TYR A 335 -21.96 4.41 35.40
C TYR A 335 -22.49 3.76 36.68
N TYR A 336 -23.44 2.84 36.55
CA TYR A 336 -23.95 2.02 37.63
C TYR A 336 -24.39 0.65 37.11
N GLU A 337 -23.68 -0.40 37.51
CA GLU A 337 -24.01 -1.80 37.20
C GLU A 337 -23.95 -2.61 38.49
N THR A 338 -25.07 -3.23 38.87
CA THR A 338 -25.24 -3.85 40.19
C THR A 338 -24.18 -4.89 40.50
N GLU A 339 -23.91 -5.82 39.58
CA GLU A 339 -22.93 -6.90 39.77
C GLU A 339 -21.51 -6.36 39.99
N LEU A 340 -21.12 -5.35 39.20
CA LEU A 340 -19.82 -4.71 39.35
C LEU A 340 -19.71 -4.01 40.72
N MET A 341 -20.76 -3.28 41.11
CA MET A 341 -20.81 -2.54 42.38
C MET A 341 -20.77 -3.46 43.60
N GLU A 342 -21.46 -4.59 43.57
CA GLU A 342 -21.39 -5.60 44.63
C GLU A 342 -19.97 -6.17 44.77
N ARG A 343 -19.35 -6.55 43.64
CA ARG A 343 -17.98 -7.08 43.64
C ARG A 343 -16.95 -6.07 44.15
N ILE A 344 -17.14 -4.81 43.80
CA ILE A 344 -16.35 -3.67 44.27
C ILE A 344 -16.37 -3.56 45.80
N LEU A 345 -17.57 -3.67 46.41
CA LEU A 345 -17.76 -3.53 47.85
C LEU A 345 -17.09 -4.68 48.60
N ASP A 346 -17.20 -5.91 48.09
CA ASP A 346 -16.55 -7.09 48.65
C ASP A 346 -15.03 -6.96 48.70
N LEU A 347 -14.45 -6.38 47.66
CA LEU A 347 -12.99 -6.28 47.49
C LEU A 347 -12.35 -5.11 48.24
N LYS A 348 -13.13 -4.17 48.79
CA LYS A 348 -12.64 -2.98 49.50
C LYS A 348 -11.60 -2.15 48.70
N ILE A 349 -11.80 -2.03 47.39
CA ILE A 349 -10.91 -1.23 46.54
C ILE A 349 -11.22 0.27 46.63
N ASN A 350 -10.24 1.12 46.31
CA ASN A 350 -10.45 2.57 46.26
C ASN A 350 -11.17 2.94 44.97
N ILE A 351 -12.31 3.64 45.05
CA ILE A 351 -13.08 4.03 43.87
C ILE A 351 -13.45 5.49 43.86
N ARG A 352 -13.29 6.08 42.68
CA ARG A 352 -13.86 7.39 42.39
C ARG A 352 -14.55 7.40 41.03
N GLN A 353 -15.51 8.30 40.88
CA GLN A 353 -16.25 8.54 39.65
C GLN A 353 -15.96 9.93 39.10
N ILE A 354 -15.76 9.97 37.78
CA ILE A 354 -15.44 11.18 37.04
C ILE A 354 -16.70 12.05 36.92
N ASP A 355 -16.59 13.33 37.26
CA ASP A 355 -17.72 14.26 37.25
C ASP A 355 -18.10 14.81 35.87
N THR A 356 -17.11 14.98 34.99
CA THR A 356 -17.30 15.61 33.68
C THR A 356 -16.50 14.86 32.63
N PRO A 357 -17.09 14.49 31.48
CA PRO A 357 -16.37 13.78 30.41
C PRO A 357 -15.09 14.51 29.99
N ASN A 358 -15.14 15.85 29.98
CA ASN A 358 -14.08 16.71 29.45
C ASN A 358 -12.80 16.79 30.29
N LYS A 359 -12.79 16.33 31.54
CA LYS A 359 -11.57 16.41 32.38
C LYS A 359 -10.57 15.30 32.13
N TRP A 360 -10.98 14.24 31.44
CA TRP A 360 -10.14 13.07 31.26
C TRP A 360 -9.27 13.14 30.01
N TYR A 361 -9.59 13.97 29.01
CA TYR A 361 -8.83 14.04 27.74
C TYR A 361 -7.37 14.46 27.95
N LEU A 362 -6.45 13.84 27.21
CA LEU A 362 -5.09 14.34 27.07
C LEU A 362 -5.16 15.74 26.40
N PRO A 363 -4.32 16.71 26.80
CA PRO A 363 -4.20 17.95 26.03
C PRO A 363 -3.78 17.59 24.59
N GLU A 364 -4.41 18.21 23.58
CA GLU A 364 -4.23 17.95 22.13
C GLU A 364 -5.15 16.88 21.49
N ASP A 365 -6.47 16.89 21.75
CA ASP A 365 -7.50 16.17 20.98
C ASP A 365 -7.29 14.65 20.75
N HIS A 366 -6.42 14.00 21.53
CA HIS A 366 -6.27 12.54 21.46
C HIS A 366 -7.41 11.85 22.21
N PRO A 367 -8.17 10.96 21.56
CA PRO A 367 -9.15 10.15 22.26
C PRO A 367 -8.45 9.23 23.26
N LEU A 368 -9.14 8.98 24.36
CA LEU A 368 -8.56 8.31 25.51
C LEU A 368 -8.41 6.82 25.31
N PRO A 369 -7.38 6.21 25.96
CA PRO A 369 -7.32 4.77 26.03
C PRO A 369 -8.57 4.23 26.74
N ARG A 370 -9.18 3.21 26.15
CA ARG A 370 -10.42 2.63 26.63
C ARG A 370 -10.27 1.83 27.92
N MET A 371 -9.03 1.41 28.20
CA MET A 371 -8.61 0.78 29.44
C MET A 371 -7.15 1.16 29.69
N VAL A 372 -6.83 1.51 30.92
CA VAL A 372 -5.44 1.59 31.38
C VAL A 372 -5.36 0.86 32.71
N VAL A 373 -4.42 -0.07 32.81
CA VAL A 373 -4.05 -0.70 34.08
C VAL A 373 -2.54 -0.58 34.20
N TYR A 374 -2.05 0.01 35.28
CA TYR A 374 -0.61 0.21 35.45
C TYR A 374 -0.18 0.20 36.91
N ASP A 375 1.11 -0.08 37.12
CA ASP A 375 1.82 -0.01 38.40
C ASP A 375 3.02 0.94 38.29
N ALA A 376 3.95 0.89 39.24
CA ALA A 376 5.15 1.71 39.22
C ALA A 376 6.07 1.47 38.00
N ASN A 377 5.98 0.31 37.33
CA ASN A 377 6.98 -0.13 36.36
C ASN A 377 6.43 -0.40 34.95
N THR A 378 5.14 -0.74 34.83
CA THR A 378 4.54 -1.22 33.60
C THR A 378 3.11 -0.72 33.42
N ALA A 379 2.65 -0.66 32.17
CA ALA A 379 1.29 -0.29 31.83
C ALA A 379 0.72 -1.18 30.73
N VAL A 380 -0.53 -1.60 30.88
CA VAL A 380 -1.39 -2.17 29.84
C VAL A 380 -2.34 -1.08 29.39
N VAL A 381 -2.34 -0.78 28.09
CA VAL A 381 -3.11 0.31 27.49
C VAL A 381 -3.93 -0.23 26.33
N MET A 382 -5.24 0.02 26.35
CA MET A 382 -6.15 -0.30 25.24
C MET A 382 -6.49 0.93 24.43
N LEU A 383 -6.47 0.78 23.12
CA LEU A 383 -6.67 1.85 22.15
C LEU A 383 -8.13 1.86 21.66
N GLU A 384 -8.52 2.92 20.94
CA GLU A 384 -9.85 2.97 20.30
C GLU A 384 -10.00 1.93 19.18
N ASP A 385 -11.26 1.58 18.90
CA ASP A 385 -11.63 0.83 17.70
C ASP A 385 -11.12 1.58 16.47
N LEU A 386 -10.39 0.89 15.59
CA LEU A 386 -10.15 1.41 14.25
C LEU A 386 -11.53 1.63 13.58
N PRO A 387 -11.80 2.80 12.97
CA PRO A 387 -13.12 3.15 12.43
C PRO A 387 -13.73 2.09 11.51
N ASP A 388 -12.87 1.34 10.81
CA ASP A 388 -13.25 0.35 9.80
C ASP A 388 -13.07 -1.11 10.30
N SER A 389 -12.67 -1.32 11.56
CA SER A 389 -12.57 -2.66 12.19
C SER A 389 -12.91 -2.61 13.69
N PRO A 390 -14.14 -2.20 14.06
CA PRO A 390 -14.56 -2.01 15.47
C PRO A 390 -14.71 -3.29 16.30
N ALA A 391 -14.31 -4.44 15.74
CA ALA A 391 -14.44 -5.76 16.35
C ALA A 391 -13.13 -6.32 16.93
N LEU A 392 -12.00 -5.62 16.79
CA LEU A 392 -10.72 -6.07 17.33
C LEU A 392 -10.29 -5.18 18.51
N ASP A 393 -10.42 -5.73 19.71
CA ASP A 393 -9.78 -5.17 20.90
C ASP A 393 -8.26 -5.13 20.68
N ALA A 394 -7.71 -3.93 20.53
CA ALA A 394 -6.28 -3.70 20.30
C ALA A 394 -5.68 -2.80 21.38
N GLY A 395 -4.53 -3.22 21.91
CA GLY A 395 -3.78 -2.51 22.93
C GLY A 395 -2.31 -2.88 22.92
N PHE A 396 -1.59 -2.43 23.94
CA PHE A 396 -0.21 -2.83 24.16
C PHE A 396 0.13 -2.86 25.65
N TRP A 397 1.13 -3.66 26.01
CA TRP A 397 1.79 -3.61 27.30
C TRP A 397 3.17 -2.97 27.14
N THR A 398 3.61 -2.17 28.11
CA THR A 398 4.94 -1.54 28.09
C THR A 398 5.61 -1.47 29.45
N THR A 399 6.94 -1.52 29.48
CA THR A 399 7.78 -1.21 30.66
C THR A 399 8.48 0.15 30.56
N HIS A 400 8.02 1.03 29.67
CA HIS A 400 8.66 2.32 29.44
C HIS A 400 8.42 3.27 30.62
N LYS A 401 9.42 3.44 31.49
CA LYS A 401 9.35 4.25 32.72
C LYS A 401 8.73 5.63 32.52
N LYS A 402 9.25 6.47 31.61
CA LYS A 402 8.69 7.82 31.39
C LYS A 402 7.23 7.82 30.91
N TYR A 403 6.85 6.89 30.04
CA TYR A 403 5.46 6.78 29.57
C TYR A 403 4.53 6.35 30.71
N VAL A 404 4.94 5.35 31.49
CA VAL A 404 4.23 4.91 32.71
C VAL A 404 4.11 6.06 33.71
N SER A 405 5.18 6.85 33.92
CA SER A 405 5.14 8.04 34.80
C SER A 405 4.15 9.10 34.31
N LYS A 406 4.10 9.39 33.00
CA LYS A 406 3.13 10.34 32.43
C LYS A 406 1.69 9.87 32.59
N LEU A 407 1.43 8.58 32.34
CA LEU A 407 0.10 8.00 32.59
C LEU A 407 -0.29 8.13 34.06
N ARG A 408 0.68 7.91 34.97
CA ARG A 408 0.49 8.07 36.40
C ARG A 408 0.14 9.50 36.79
N GLU A 409 0.92 10.46 36.34
CA GLU A 409 0.65 11.88 36.57
C GLU A 409 -0.76 12.27 36.11
N LYS A 410 -1.16 11.82 34.90
CA LYS A 410 -2.48 12.13 34.37
C LYS A 410 -3.60 11.47 35.17
N PHE A 411 -3.48 10.20 35.50
CA PHE A 411 -4.48 9.51 36.33
C PHE A 411 -4.65 10.20 37.68
N LEU A 412 -3.55 10.57 38.35
CA LEU A 412 -3.60 11.25 39.65
C LEU A 412 -4.22 12.65 39.55
N GLU A 413 -3.95 13.37 38.46
CA GLU A 413 -4.60 14.64 38.17
C GLU A 413 -6.13 14.47 38.14
N VAL A 414 -6.64 13.43 37.45
CA VAL A 414 -8.08 13.22 37.38
C VAL A 414 -8.65 12.60 38.66
N TRP A 415 -7.92 11.68 39.30
CA TRP A 415 -8.26 11.12 40.60
C TRP A 415 -8.56 12.23 41.61
N LYS A 416 -7.71 13.26 41.67
CA LYS A 416 -7.89 14.40 42.57
C LYS A 416 -9.22 15.17 42.36
N HIS A 417 -9.72 15.22 41.13
CA HIS A 417 -10.92 15.97 40.75
C HIS A 417 -12.18 15.10 40.58
N SER A 418 -12.09 13.81 40.91
CA SER A 418 -13.20 12.85 40.84
C SER A 418 -13.86 12.67 42.21
N LYS A 419 -15.14 12.27 42.22
CA LYS A 419 -15.91 12.07 43.45
C LYS A 419 -15.71 10.67 44.00
N PRO A 420 -15.45 10.49 45.31
CA PRO A 420 -15.50 9.17 45.91
C PRO A 420 -16.90 8.56 45.76
N LEU A 421 -16.95 7.27 45.41
CA LEU A 421 -18.17 6.49 45.62
C LEU A 421 -18.19 6.10 47.09
N THR A 422 -19.14 6.67 47.84
CA THR A 422 -19.43 6.31 49.24
C THR A 422 -20.45 5.20 49.33
#